data_AF-A0A660V941-F1
#
_entry.id   AF-A0A660V941-F1
#
_cell.length_a   1.000
_cell.length_b   1.000
_cell.length_c   1.000
_cell.angle_alpha   90.00
_cell.angle_beta   90.00
_cell.angle_gamma   90.00
#
_symmetry.space_group_name_H-M   'P 1'
#
loop_
_entity.id
_entity.type
_entity.pdbx_description
1 polymer ?
#
loop_
_entity_poly.entity_id
_entity_poly.type
_entity_poly.pdbx_seq_one_letter_code
_entity_poly.pdbx_strand_id
1 'polypeptide(L)'
;MPAPRIRITVKPRGYAAASKRASKRTKAMLKIGREVLKRQGREFVKVMREEAPQDTGTFAKGFRYRTRQLKSGEFGMTIFAAGPHAFLMPMIVYGTKAHEIPTGGAAAQKAKGYPLKFFWQKGPNGPGIYRFWRVWHPGTKPNNFVRRTITRQRGPMRRELRGYFWSSVIKVA
;
A
#
# COMPACT_ATOMS: atom_id res chain seq x y z
N MET A 1 -1.06 8.89 -11.77
CA MET A 1 -0.54 9.05 -10.39
C MET A 1 0.19 7.78 -10.00
N PRO A 2 1.44 7.83 -9.51
CA PRO A 2 2.12 6.64 -9.00
C PRO A 2 1.39 6.11 -7.75
N ALA A 3 1.39 4.79 -7.57
CA ALA A 3 0.79 4.18 -6.38
C ALA A 3 1.58 4.59 -5.13
N PRO A 4 0.92 5.09 -4.07
CA PRO A 4 1.62 5.48 -2.85
C PRO A 4 2.33 4.27 -2.23
N ARG A 5 3.56 4.51 -1.78
CA ARG A 5 4.47 3.56 -1.14
C ARG A 5 4.77 4.04 0.28
N ILE A 6 4.60 3.16 1.25
CA ILE A 6 5.06 3.46 2.61
C ILE A 6 6.52 3.05 2.69
N ARG A 7 7.41 4.00 2.95
CA ARG A 7 8.85 3.76 3.08
C ARG A 7 9.26 4.00 4.52
N ILE A 8 9.75 2.95 5.16
CA ILE A 8 10.24 2.95 6.52
C ILE A 8 11.75 2.77 6.45
N THR A 9 12.50 3.75 6.93
CA THR A 9 13.95 3.65 7.09
C THR A 9 14.25 3.44 8.56
N VAL A 10 15.03 2.42 8.87
CA VAL A 10 15.49 2.14 10.23
C VAL A 10 16.99 2.34 10.30
N LYS A 11 17.41 3.09 11.31
CA LYS A 11 18.79 3.48 11.56
C LYS A 11 19.22 2.96 12.93
N PRO A 12 20.32 2.21 13.02
CA PRO A 12 20.90 1.85 14.31
C PRO A 12 21.46 3.11 15.01
N ARG A 13 21.11 3.35 16.27
CA ARG A 13 21.70 4.46 17.06
C ARG A 13 23.13 4.08 17.45
N GLY A 14 24.07 5.02 17.30
CA GLY A 14 25.49 4.82 17.69
C GLY A 14 26.32 3.95 16.73
N TYR A 15 25.74 3.44 15.63
CA TYR A 15 26.41 2.51 14.71
C TYR A 15 27.58 3.10 13.92
N ALA A 16 27.50 4.40 13.57
CA ALA A 16 28.61 5.08 12.92
C ALA A 16 29.88 5.12 13.82
N ALA A 17 29.69 5.21 15.13
CA ALA A 17 30.77 5.19 16.11
C ALA A 17 31.25 3.75 16.41
N ALA A 18 30.34 2.78 16.51
CA ALA A 18 30.67 1.39 16.83
C ALA A 18 31.27 0.59 15.65
N SER A 19 30.83 0.86 14.41
CA SER A 19 31.24 0.11 13.21
C SER A 19 32.70 0.32 12.81
N LYS A 20 33.30 1.47 13.16
CA LYS A 20 34.73 1.75 12.92
C LYS A 20 35.67 0.85 13.72
N ARG A 21 35.22 0.24 14.84
CA ARG A 21 36.09 -0.50 15.76
C ARG A 21 35.93 -2.03 15.74
N ALA A 22 34.93 -2.61 15.06
CA ALA A 22 34.67 -4.05 15.17
C ALA A 22 33.97 -4.69 13.95
N SER A 23 34.73 -5.11 12.94
CA SER A 23 34.23 -5.70 11.69
C SER A 23 33.32 -6.93 11.86
N LYS A 24 33.57 -7.79 12.87
CA LYS A 24 32.74 -8.98 13.17
C LYS A 24 31.42 -8.63 13.88
N ARG A 25 31.40 -7.66 14.82
CA ARG A 25 30.16 -7.18 15.47
C ARG A 25 29.21 -6.54 14.44
N THR A 26 29.76 -5.93 13.41
CA THR A 26 29.02 -5.35 12.28
C THR A 26 28.15 -6.40 11.55
N LYS A 27 28.67 -7.58 11.23
CA LYS A 27 27.90 -8.62 10.51
C LYS A 27 26.72 -9.17 11.32
N ALA A 28 26.93 -9.44 12.61
CA ALA A 28 25.88 -9.94 13.50
C ALA A 28 24.75 -8.91 13.69
N MET A 29 25.09 -7.64 13.88
CA MET A 29 24.10 -6.56 13.95
C MET A 29 23.32 -6.38 12.65
N LEU A 30 23.99 -6.47 11.49
CA LEU A 30 23.32 -6.40 10.18
C LEU A 30 22.31 -7.54 10.01
N LYS A 31 22.65 -8.76 10.46
CA LYS A 31 21.75 -9.91 10.43
C LYS A 31 20.52 -9.68 11.31
N ILE A 32 20.72 -9.25 12.56
CA ILE A 32 19.62 -8.94 13.51
C ILE A 32 18.70 -7.87 12.91
N GLY A 33 19.28 -6.79 12.39
CA GLY A 33 18.55 -5.72 11.75
C GLY A 33 17.65 -6.14 10.60
N ARG A 34 18.19 -6.99 9.73
CA ARG A 34 17.44 -7.55 8.61
C ARG A 34 16.27 -8.41 9.08
N GLU A 35 16.47 -9.23 10.11
CA GLU A 35 15.41 -10.08 10.64
C GLU A 35 14.31 -9.27 11.35
N VAL A 36 14.69 -8.27 12.15
CA VAL A 36 13.75 -7.32 12.77
C VAL A 36 12.91 -6.62 11.71
N LEU A 37 13.53 -6.13 10.64
CA LEU A 37 12.79 -5.49 9.54
C LEU A 37 11.90 -6.44 8.74
N LYS A 38 12.31 -7.69 8.55
CA LYS A 38 11.44 -8.70 7.91
C LYS A 38 10.21 -8.96 8.77
N ARG A 39 10.38 -9.14 10.09
CA ARG A 39 9.27 -9.33 11.03
C ARG A 39 8.32 -8.13 11.00
N GLN A 40 8.86 -6.93 11.14
CA GLN A 40 8.09 -5.69 11.05
C GLN A 40 7.38 -5.54 9.70
N GLY A 41 8.01 -5.93 8.60
CA GLY A 41 7.40 -5.91 7.26
C GLY A 41 6.21 -6.86 7.13
N ARG A 42 6.28 -8.06 7.73
CA ARG A 42 5.15 -9.00 7.76
C ARG A 42 3.99 -8.43 8.57
N GLU A 43 4.27 -7.87 9.75
CA GLU A 43 3.23 -7.28 10.61
C GLU A 43 2.59 -6.04 9.98
N PHE A 44 3.38 -5.17 9.35
CA PHE A 44 2.84 -4.04 8.60
C PHE A 44 1.94 -4.48 7.46
N VAL A 45 2.34 -5.49 6.68
CA VAL A 45 1.49 -6.02 5.59
C VAL A 45 0.23 -6.67 6.14
N LYS A 46 0.32 -7.38 7.28
CA LYS A 46 -0.83 -7.97 7.96
C LYS A 46 -1.84 -6.89 8.36
N VAL A 47 -1.40 -5.87 9.09
CA VAL A 47 -2.30 -4.78 9.51
C VAL A 47 -2.82 -3.98 8.32
N MET A 48 -1.98 -3.74 7.30
CA MET A 48 -2.42 -3.05 6.09
C MET A 48 -3.53 -3.82 5.35
N ARG A 49 -3.48 -5.15 5.39
CA ARG A 49 -4.53 -6.02 4.86
C ARG A 49 -5.81 -5.94 5.66
N GLU A 50 -5.72 -5.92 7.00
CA GLU A 50 -6.88 -5.78 7.89
C GLU A 50 -7.57 -4.43 7.71
N GLU A 51 -6.79 -3.36 7.55
CA GLU A 51 -7.32 -1.98 7.46
C GLU A 51 -7.84 -1.63 6.06
N ALA A 52 -7.38 -2.32 5.01
CA ALA A 52 -7.80 -2.05 3.64
C ALA A 52 -9.28 -2.38 3.41
N PRO A 53 -9.93 -1.79 2.39
CA PRO A 53 -11.29 -2.17 1.99
C PRO A 53 -11.39 -3.69 1.71
N GLN A 54 -12.36 -4.36 2.35
CA GLN A 54 -12.56 -5.81 2.24
C GLN A 54 -13.69 -6.20 1.29
N ASP A 55 -14.63 -5.28 1.03
CA ASP A 55 -15.95 -5.62 0.49
C ASP A 55 -15.90 -6.28 -0.88
N THR A 56 -14.90 -5.98 -1.70
CA THR A 56 -14.74 -6.60 -3.02
C THR A 56 -13.27 -6.76 -3.44
N GLY A 57 -12.80 -8.01 -3.48
CA GLY A 57 -11.67 -8.41 -4.34
C GLY A 57 -10.33 -8.73 -3.66
N THR A 58 -9.30 -8.89 -4.49
CA THR A 58 -7.96 -9.34 -4.07
C THR A 58 -6.99 -8.18 -3.75
N PHE A 59 -7.51 -6.95 -3.65
CA PHE A 59 -6.70 -5.75 -3.41
C PHE A 59 -5.87 -5.85 -2.13
N ALA A 60 -6.50 -6.18 -0.99
CA ALA A 60 -5.78 -6.41 0.26
C ALA A 60 -4.70 -7.49 0.12
N LYS A 61 -5.02 -8.59 -0.57
CA LYS A 61 -4.07 -9.68 -0.84
C LYS A 61 -2.87 -9.23 -1.67
N GLY A 62 -2.95 -8.10 -2.37
CA GLY A 62 -1.88 -7.51 -3.17
C GLY A 62 -0.76 -6.82 -2.39
N PHE A 63 -0.93 -6.55 -1.08
CA PHE A 63 0.13 -5.89 -0.31
C PHE A 63 1.36 -6.77 -0.10
N ARG A 64 2.53 -6.18 -0.35
CA ARG A 64 3.86 -6.78 -0.22
C ARG A 64 4.81 -5.82 0.49
N TYR A 65 5.91 -6.35 1.01
CA TYR A 65 7.02 -5.56 1.52
C TYR A 65 8.33 -5.99 0.85
N ARG A 66 9.28 -5.06 0.78
CA ARG A 66 10.66 -5.31 0.35
C ARG A 66 11.60 -4.65 1.33
N THR A 67 12.53 -5.42 1.87
CA THR A 67 13.66 -4.89 2.65
C THR A 67 14.86 -4.70 1.75
N ARG A 68 15.62 -3.62 1.94
CA ARG A 68 16.90 -3.38 1.27
C ARG A 68 17.90 -2.79 2.25
N GLN A 69 19.15 -3.19 2.13
CA GLN A 69 20.23 -2.46 2.78
C GLN A 69 20.44 -1.14 2.03
N LEU A 70 20.60 -0.06 2.77
CA LEU A 70 20.88 1.28 2.25
C LEU A 70 22.38 1.58 2.42
N LYS A 71 22.81 2.75 1.95
CA LYS A 71 24.17 3.24 2.17
C LYS A 71 24.45 3.35 3.69
N SER A 72 25.70 3.13 4.09
CA SER A 72 26.18 3.34 5.47
C SER A 72 25.59 2.41 6.55
N GLY A 73 25.16 1.20 6.19
CA GLY A 73 24.67 0.21 7.17
C GLY A 73 23.24 0.44 7.67
N GLU A 74 22.53 1.39 7.05
CA GLU A 74 21.11 1.59 7.27
C GLU A 74 20.28 0.52 6.56
N PHE A 75 19.05 0.30 7.02
CA PHE A 75 18.12 -0.59 6.34
C PHE A 75 16.81 0.13 6.03
N GLY A 76 16.32 -0.11 4.81
CA GLY A 76 15.04 0.38 4.34
C GLY A 76 14.05 -0.76 4.17
N MET A 77 12.81 -0.48 4.49
CA MET A 77 11.65 -1.30 4.20
C MET A 77 10.66 -0.48 3.39
N THR A 78 10.19 -1.04 2.29
CA THR A 78 9.14 -0.43 1.46
C THR A 78 7.93 -1.35 1.45
N ILE A 79 6.77 -0.84 1.82
CA ILE A 79 5.47 -1.52 1.68
C ILE A 79 4.79 -0.93 0.44
N PHE A 80 4.28 -1.81 -0.41
CA PHE A 80 3.69 -1.43 -1.69
C PHE A 80 2.55 -2.39 -2.08
N ALA A 81 1.61 -1.88 -2.87
CA ALA A 81 0.61 -2.70 -3.54
C ALA A 81 1.23 -3.37 -4.78
N ALA A 82 0.95 -4.66 -4.98
CA ALA A 82 1.40 -5.46 -6.11
C ALA A 82 0.24 -6.25 -6.73
N GLY A 83 0.46 -6.80 -7.92
CA GLY A 83 -0.52 -7.59 -8.64
C GLY A 83 -1.52 -6.77 -9.46
N PRO A 84 -2.56 -7.42 -10.01
CA PRO A 84 -3.45 -6.83 -11.01
C PRO A 84 -4.27 -5.64 -10.49
N HIS A 85 -4.43 -5.51 -9.17
CA HIS A 85 -5.20 -4.43 -8.55
C HIS A 85 -4.33 -3.35 -7.91
N ALA A 86 -3.01 -3.37 -8.11
CA ALA A 86 -2.12 -2.35 -7.56
C ALA A 86 -2.47 -0.92 -8.04
N PHE A 87 -3.06 -0.81 -9.25
CA PHE A 87 -3.52 0.46 -9.81
C PHE A 87 -4.67 1.11 -9.02
N LEU A 88 -5.40 0.36 -8.19
CA LEU A 88 -6.47 0.88 -7.34
C LEU A 88 -5.93 1.65 -6.13
N MET A 89 -4.69 1.40 -5.72
CA MET A 89 -4.07 2.02 -4.55
C MET A 89 -4.18 3.56 -4.54
N PRO A 90 -3.77 4.29 -5.59
CA PRO A 90 -3.93 5.75 -5.60
C PRO A 90 -5.39 6.18 -5.58
N MET A 91 -6.29 5.45 -6.25
CA MET A 91 -7.72 5.78 -6.27
C MET A 91 -8.38 5.59 -4.90
N ILE A 92 -7.98 4.57 -4.14
CA ILE A 92 -8.49 4.32 -2.80
C ILE A 92 -7.92 5.34 -1.81
N VAL A 93 -6.62 5.63 -1.89
CA VAL A 93 -5.96 6.53 -0.94
C VAL A 93 -6.37 7.98 -1.14
N TYR A 94 -6.50 8.44 -2.39
CA TYR A 94 -6.79 9.84 -2.71
C TYR A 94 -8.24 10.09 -3.10
N GLY A 95 -9.01 9.04 -3.33
CA GLY A 95 -10.33 9.16 -3.93
C GLY A 95 -10.27 9.49 -5.43
N THR A 96 -11.44 9.68 -6.01
CA THR A 96 -11.64 10.15 -7.38
C THR A 96 -12.67 11.28 -7.36
N LYS A 97 -12.48 12.29 -8.22
CA LYS A 97 -13.49 13.34 -8.42
C LYS A 97 -14.68 12.79 -9.21
N ALA A 98 -15.78 13.53 -9.22
CA ALA A 98 -16.86 13.26 -10.16
C ALA A 98 -16.32 13.25 -11.59
N HIS A 99 -16.68 12.23 -12.37
CA HIS A 99 -16.20 12.05 -13.73
C HIS A 99 -17.19 11.23 -14.55
N GLU A 100 -17.14 11.42 -15.87
CA GLU A 100 -17.85 10.56 -16.81
C GLU A 100 -17.14 9.20 -16.93
N ILE A 101 -17.89 8.11 -16.82
CA ILE A 101 -17.37 6.76 -17.02
C ILE A 101 -17.13 6.59 -18.53
N PRO A 102 -15.92 6.21 -18.96
CA PRO A 102 -15.65 5.98 -20.38
C PRO A 102 -16.59 4.93 -20.98
N THR A 103 -17.13 5.22 -22.15
CA THR A 103 -17.92 4.27 -22.93
C THR A 103 -17.13 3.00 -23.24
N GLY A 104 -17.86 1.90 -23.37
CA GLY A 104 -17.34 0.59 -23.73
C GLY A 104 -16.97 -0.28 -22.53
N GLY A 105 -16.70 0.25 -21.34
CA GLY A 105 -16.33 -0.62 -20.20
C GLY A 105 -14.98 -1.33 -20.45
N ALA A 106 -15.00 -2.60 -20.88
CA ALA A 106 -13.78 -3.36 -21.19
C ALA A 106 -13.01 -2.74 -22.37
N ALA A 107 -11.67 -2.91 -22.39
CA ALA A 107 -10.80 -2.28 -23.39
C ALA A 107 -11.23 -2.53 -24.85
N ALA A 108 -11.64 -3.75 -25.18
CA ALA A 108 -12.11 -4.13 -26.51
C ALA A 108 -13.43 -3.45 -26.92
N GLN A 109 -14.31 -3.18 -25.96
CA GLN A 109 -15.58 -2.50 -26.19
C GLN A 109 -15.41 -0.98 -26.23
N LYS A 110 -14.44 -0.44 -25.48
CA LYS A 110 -14.02 0.96 -25.54
C LYS A 110 -13.45 1.31 -26.92
N ALA A 111 -12.64 0.43 -27.49
CA ALA A 111 -12.12 0.59 -28.86
C ALA A 111 -13.22 0.61 -29.94
N LYS A 112 -14.36 -0.03 -29.67
CA LYS A 112 -15.52 -0.08 -30.58
C LYS A 112 -16.62 0.94 -30.23
N GLY A 113 -16.42 1.77 -29.20
CA GLY A 113 -17.36 2.80 -28.78
C GLY A 113 -18.70 2.28 -28.25
N TYR A 114 -18.79 1.06 -27.70
CA TYR A 114 -20.09 0.52 -27.24
C TYR A 114 -20.64 1.26 -26.01
N PRO A 115 -21.98 1.31 -25.82
CA PRO A 115 -22.57 1.88 -24.60
C PRO A 115 -22.27 1.01 -23.38
N LEU A 116 -22.25 1.64 -22.19
CA LEU A 116 -22.15 0.93 -20.91
C LEU A 116 -23.44 0.13 -20.67
N LYS A 117 -23.30 -1.08 -20.13
CA LYS A 117 -24.41 -1.99 -19.85
C LYS A 117 -24.53 -2.25 -18.36
N PHE A 118 -25.71 -2.03 -17.79
CA PHE A 118 -25.98 -2.33 -16.38
C PHE A 118 -27.24 -3.15 -16.28
N PHE A 119 -27.22 -4.19 -15.44
CA PHE A 119 -28.44 -4.82 -15.01
C PHE A 119 -29.10 -3.93 -13.97
N TRP A 120 -30.35 -3.54 -14.21
CA TRP A 120 -31.12 -2.70 -13.31
C TRP A 120 -32.43 -3.41 -12.96
N GLN A 121 -32.49 -3.96 -11.75
CA GLN A 121 -33.64 -4.75 -11.28
C GLN A 121 -34.92 -3.92 -11.13
N LYS A 122 -34.78 -2.63 -10.79
CA LYS A 122 -35.87 -1.66 -10.64
C LYS A 122 -35.79 -0.57 -11.70
N GLY A 123 -35.49 -0.95 -12.94
CA GLY A 123 -35.41 0.00 -14.04
C GLY A 123 -36.80 0.54 -14.44
N PRO A 124 -36.85 1.66 -15.18
CA PRO A 124 -38.10 2.32 -15.57
C PRO A 124 -39.05 1.43 -16.39
N ASN A 125 -38.52 0.46 -17.14
CA ASN A 125 -39.29 -0.50 -17.93
C ASN A 125 -39.26 -1.90 -17.29
N GLY A 126 -39.06 -1.99 -15.98
CA GLY A 126 -38.89 -3.25 -15.25
C GLY A 126 -37.44 -3.78 -15.22
N PRO A 127 -37.22 -4.98 -14.66
CA PRO A 127 -35.90 -5.58 -14.54
C PRO A 127 -35.30 -5.90 -15.92
N GLY A 128 -34.08 -5.42 -16.19
CA GLY A 128 -33.43 -5.67 -17.48
C GLY A 128 -32.02 -5.10 -17.62
N ILE A 129 -31.43 -5.26 -18.81
CA ILE A 129 -30.15 -4.65 -19.16
C ILE A 129 -30.38 -3.30 -19.83
N TYR A 130 -29.91 -2.25 -19.17
CA TYR A 130 -30.00 -0.87 -19.66
C TYR A 130 -28.66 -0.45 -20.26
N ARG A 131 -28.74 0.37 -21.32
CA ARG A 131 -27.58 0.85 -22.08
C ARG A 131 -27.49 2.36 -21.95
N PHE A 132 -26.33 2.85 -21.52
CA PHE A 132 -26.08 4.27 -21.36
C PHE A 132 -24.83 4.68 -22.13
N TRP A 133 -24.96 5.71 -22.94
CA TRP A 133 -23.85 6.33 -23.65
C TRP A 133 -23.03 7.24 -22.76
N ARG A 134 -23.65 7.78 -21.71
CA ARG A 134 -23.01 8.72 -20.78
C ARG A 134 -23.48 8.40 -19.38
N VAL A 135 -22.54 8.08 -18.50
CA VAL A 135 -22.81 7.83 -17.09
C VAL A 135 -21.86 8.67 -16.27
N TRP A 136 -22.41 9.53 -15.43
CA TRP A 136 -21.63 10.30 -14.47
C TRP A 136 -21.46 9.50 -13.19
N HIS A 137 -20.21 9.27 -12.79
CA HIS A 137 -19.86 8.75 -11.49
C HIS A 137 -19.60 9.93 -10.54
N PRO A 138 -20.19 9.97 -9.32
CA PRO A 138 -19.99 11.07 -8.37
C PRO A 138 -18.55 11.14 -7.82
N GLY A 139 -17.75 10.11 -8.10
CA GLY A 139 -16.41 9.93 -7.56
C GLY A 139 -16.44 9.05 -6.33
N THR A 140 -15.26 8.77 -5.79
CA THR A 140 -15.09 7.95 -4.59
C THR A 140 -14.34 8.77 -3.55
N LYS A 141 -14.82 8.78 -2.31
CA LYS A 141 -14.13 9.46 -1.22
C LYS A 141 -12.80 8.76 -0.89
N PRO A 142 -11.75 9.50 -0.47
CA PRO A 142 -10.50 8.91 -0.01
C PRO A 142 -10.70 7.97 1.19
N ASN A 143 -9.91 6.90 1.27
CA ASN A 143 -9.84 6.02 2.43
C ASN A 143 -8.48 6.14 3.12
N ASN A 144 -8.51 6.48 4.41
CA ASN A 144 -7.31 6.74 5.22
C ASN A 144 -6.67 5.47 5.84
N PHE A 145 -6.93 4.28 5.31
CA PHE A 145 -6.40 3.01 5.85
C PHE A 145 -4.87 2.97 5.99
N VAL A 146 -4.13 3.64 5.10
CA VAL A 146 -2.67 3.80 5.20
C VAL A 146 -2.28 4.51 6.50
N ARG A 147 -2.98 5.60 6.85
CA ARG A 147 -2.74 6.37 8.08
C ARG A 147 -3.10 5.54 9.32
N ARG A 148 -4.20 4.80 9.27
CA ARG A 148 -4.62 3.88 10.36
C ARG A 148 -3.58 2.78 10.58
N THR A 149 -3.09 2.17 9.51
CA THR A 149 -2.00 1.17 9.54
C THR A 149 -0.76 1.73 10.23
N ILE A 150 -0.29 2.91 9.81
CA ILE A 150 0.88 3.57 10.41
C ILE A 150 0.66 3.84 11.89
N THR A 151 -0.52 4.36 12.25
CA THR A 151 -0.86 4.68 13.64
C THR A 151 -0.80 3.44 14.53
N ARG A 152 -1.41 2.33 14.07
CA ARG A 152 -1.47 1.05 14.80
C ARG A 152 -0.08 0.40 14.94
N GLN A 153 0.78 0.50 13.92
CA GLN A 153 2.09 -0.16 13.94
C GLN A 153 3.23 0.70 14.51
N ARG A 154 3.08 2.03 14.59
CA ARG A 154 4.16 2.93 15.05
C ARG A 154 4.60 2.64 16.48
N GLY A 155 3.65 2.36 17.38
CA GLY A 155 3.93 2.05 18.78
C GLY A 155 4.72 0.74 18.95
N PRO A 156 4.17 -0.40 18.49
CA PRO A 156 4.85 -1.71 18.53
C PRO A 156 6.25 -1.68 17.90
N MET A 157 6.37 -1.10 16.69
CA MET A 157 7.66 -1.00 15.99
C MET A 157 8.69 -0.19 16.81
N ARG A 158 8.29 0.94 17.39
CA ARG A 158 9.19 1.75 18.23
C ARG A 158 9.63 1.05 19.51
N ARG A 159 8.79 0.19 20.08
CA ARG A 159 9.12 -0.58 21.28
C ARG A 159 10.15 -1.66 20.95
N GLU A 160 9.91 -2.40 19.87
CA GLU A 160 10.82 -3.44 19.40
C GLU A 160 12.19 -2.87 19.00
N LEU A 161 12.21 -1.81 18.19
CA LEU A 161 13.47 -1.20 17.75
C LEU A 161 14.29 -0.61 18.89
N ARG A 162 13.65 -0.09 19.95
CA ARG A 162 14.36 0.38 21.15
C ARG A 162 15.12 -0.75 21.84
N GLY A 163 14.56 -1.96 21.87
CA GLY A 163 15.24 -3.15 22.42
C GLY A 163 16.52 -3.52 21.67
N TYR A 164 16.70 -3.04 20.44
CA TYR A 164 17.90 -3.25 19.63
C TYR A 164 18.79 -2.01 19.50
N PHE A 165 18.49 -0.92 20.23
CA PHE A 165 19.13 0.40 20.09
C PHE A 165 18.92 1.08 18.73
N TRP A 166 17.80 0.83 18.06
CA TRP A 166 17.52 1.33 16.71
C TRP A 166 16.42 2.41 16.72
N SER A 167 16.44 3.30 15.74
CA SER A 167 15.41 4.32 15.51
C SER A 167 14.80 4.19 14.12
N SER A 168 13.53 4.55 13.97
CA SER A 168 12.81 4.49 12.69
C SER A 168 12.34 5.85 12.23
N VAL A 169 12.45 6.11 10.93
CA VAL A 169 11.80 7.21 10.22
C VAL A 169 10.81 6.61 9.22
N ILE A 170 9.53 6.97 9.35
CA ILE A 170 8.46 6.55 8.43
C ILE A 170 8.20 7.71 7.48
N LYS A 171 8.23 7.46 6.18
CA LYS A 171 7.84 8.39 5.12
C LYS A 171 6.76 7.73 4.26
N VAL A 172 5.71 8.46 3.94
CA VAL A 172 4.73 8.05 2.92
C VAL A 172 5.10 8.80 1.65
N ALA A 173 5.36 8.07 0.56
CA ALA A 173 5.85 8.58 -0.71
C ALA A 173 4.95 8.12 -1.86
#